data_AF-A0A9P9Q3P4-F1
#
_entry.id   AF-A0A9P9Q3P4-F1
#
_cell.length_a   1.000
_cell.length_b   1.000
_cell.length_c   1.000
_cell.angle_alpha   90.00
_cell.angle_beta   90.00
_cell.angle_gamma   90.00
#
_symmetry.space_group_name_H-M   'P 1'
#
loop_
_entity.id
_entity.type
_entity.pdbx_description
1 polymer ?
#
loop_
_entity_poly.entity_id
_entity_poly.type
_entity_poly.pdbx_seq_one_letter_code
_entity_poly.pdbx_strand_id
1 'polypeptide(L)'
;MTSDPQATCSTCDKPATDKCGGCKAITYCSKDCQIKDWPKHKKTCKDFHLEKIIARAADFIQQAFFGFSEQTWDTPIIKIEEHPRAIVIYYDDQKQNKSYFVKFPENLMVNQKMKMSVLCALKCEEPLGWMSDLLKSLLEGLNITIEEVNLALESIPRNLTYVMPNGAREDIWPRHTHAAFRVTSSKTKRQWILDISGPQYGIYKNCWEWPTYQKSFAATLIRAYPSGTHESLFKIVREIKGNPSLTHGVVGDAAKCHKVAATNWAKENGMSLSYMMTLEDEVFEQQKSHLLKAMNGAVVAFVKTGNYAAKVRAARAYTNAHPGKAEMECMQASQLFFNQLDNLMTN
;
A
#
# COMPACT_ATOMS: atom_id res chain seq x y z
N MET A 1 34.96 -10.28 -16.42
CA MET A 1 34.64 -10.91 -15.12
C MET A 1 35.08 -9.95 -14.03
N THR A 2 34.19 -9.11 -13.53
CA THR A 2 34.49 -8.20 -12.41
C THR A 2 34.31 -8.99 -11.12
N SER A 3 35.40 -9.28 -10.41
CA SER A 3 35.37 -9.92 -9.09
C SER A 3 34.55 -9.07 -8.13
N ASP A 4 33.51 -9.66 -7.56
CA ASP A 4 32.70 -9.06 -6.50
C ASP A 4 33.61 -8.65 -5.32
N PRO A 5 33.38 -7.51 -4.64
CA PRO A 5 34.19 -7.11 -3.50
C PRO A 5 34.20 -8.22 -2.45
N GLN A 6 35.39 -8.72 -2.11
CA GLN A 6 35.53 -9.78 -1.13
C GLN A 6 35.04 -9.27 0.23
N ALA A 7 33.96 -9.86 0.75
CA ALA A 7 33.36 -9.43 2.01
C ALA A 7 34.37 -9.61 3.17
N THR A 8 34.36 -8.69 4.14
CA THR A 8 35.30 -8.68 5.27
C THR A 8 34.62 -9.14 6.56
N CYS A 9 35.42 -9.71 7.46
CA CYS A 9 34.98 -10.19 8.76
C CYS A 9 34.65 -9.01 9.66
N SER A 10 33.44 -8.94 10.21
CA SER A 10 33.02 -7.84 11.10
C SER A 10 33.75 -7.78 12.45
N THR A 11 34.62 -8.74 12.74
CA THR A 11 35.39 -8.81 14.00
C THR A 11 36.88 -8.54 13.82
N CYS A 12 37.46 -8.89 12.67
CA CYS A 12 38.92 -8.81 12.46
C CYS A 12 39.32 -8.35 11.05
N ASP A 13 38.37 -7.90 10.23
CA ASP A 13 38.54 -7.32 8.89
C ASP A 13 39.19 -8.23 7.84
N LYS A 14 39.50 -9.48 8.18
CA LYS A 14 39.99 -10.49 7.23
C LYS A 14 38.92 -10.89 6.21
N PRO A 15 39.28 -11.39 5.02
CA PRO A 15 38.32 -11.95 4.07
C PRO A 15 37.41 -12.98 4.73
N ALA A 16 36.11 -12.87 4.47
CA ALA A 16 35.06 -13.65 5.11
C ALA A 16 33.97 -14.02 4.10
N THR A 17 33.45 -15.24 4.20
CA THR A 17 32.35 -15.73 3.36
C THR A 17 31.11 -16.09 4.17
N ASP A 18 31.26 -16.35 5.47
CA ASP A 18 30.17 -16.90 6.28
C ASP A 18 29.28 -15.77 6.79
N LYS A 19 28.06 -15.69 6.27
CA LYS A 19 27.06 -14.71 6.69
C LYS A 19 26.47 -15.10 8.05
N CYS A 20 26.14 -14.11 8.88
CA CYS A 20 25.35 -14.32 10.08
C CYS A 20 24.05 -15.07 9.72
N GLY A 21 23.82 -16.25 10.29
CA GLY A 21 22.62 -17.07 9.99
C GLY A 21 21.30 -16.38 10.33
N GLY A 22 21.30 -15.38 11.22
CA GLY A 22 20.10 -14.62 11.58
C GLY A 22 19.76 -13.49 10.61
N CYS A 23 20.63 -12.47 10.51
CA CYS A 23 20.36 -11.28 9.70
C CYS A 23 20.93 -11.34 8.29
N LYS A 24 21.93 -12.20 8.03
CA LYS A 24 22.72 -12.29 6.80
C LYS A 24 23.38 -10.98 6.34
N ALA A 25 23.35 -9.93 7.17
CA ALA A 25 23.81 -8.58 6.85
C ALA A 25 25.32 -8.39 7.08
N ILE A 26 25.93 -9.26 7.88
CA ILE A 26 27.35 -9.21 8.19
C ILE A 26 28.01 -10.58 8.01
N THR A 27 29.32 -10.58 7.81
CA THR A 27 30.14 -11.74 7.48
C THR A 27 31.22 -11.97 8.53
N TYR A 28 31.55 -13.25 8.76
CA TYR A 28 32.60 -13.68 9.67
C TYR A 28 33.55 -14.64 8.96
N CYS A 29 34.83 -14.58 9.30
CA CYS A 29 35.81 -15.54 8.77
C CYS A 29 35.83 -16.86 9.57
N SER A 30 35.19 -16.89 10.74
CA SER A 30 35.09 -18.07 11.60
C SER A 30 33.96 -17.94 12.62
N LYS A 31 33.52 -19.08 13.16
CA LYS A 31 32.56 -19.15 14.28
C LYS A 31 33.06 -18.42 15.53
N ASP A 32 34.38 -18.43 15.77
CA ASP A 32 34.96 -17.72 16.93
C ASP A 32 34.82 -16.20 16.80
N CYS A 33 34.99 -15.65 15.59
CA CYS A 33 34.74 -14.23 15.34
C CYS A 33 33.26 -13.89 15.58
N GLN A 34 32.34 -14.75 15.10
CA GLN A 34 30.91 -14.57 15.36
C GLN A 34 30.58 -14.61 16.86
N ILE A 35 31.11 -15.57 17.62
CA ILE A 35 30.88 -15.67 19.07
C ILE A 35 31.41 -14.42 19.78
N LYS A 36 32.59 -13.94 19.39
CA LYS A 36 33.22 -12.75 19.96
C LYS A 36 32.40 -11.47 19.70
N ASP A 37 31.81 -11.34 18.52
CA ASP A 37 30.97 -10.19 18.17
C ASP A 37 29.53 -10.29 18.69
N TRP A 38 29.04 -11.50 18.97
CA TRP A 38 27.63 -11.75 19.32
C TRP A 38 27.06 -10.84 20.44
N PRO A 39 27.76 -10.55 21.55
CA PRO A 39 27.25 -9.63 22.57
C PRO A 39 26.89 -8.24 22.03
N LYS A 40 27.65 -7.75 21.03
CA LYS A 40 27.41 -6.47 20.37
C LYS A 40 26.39 -6.62 19.23
N HIS A 41 26.54 -7.65 18.40
CA HIS A 41 25.72 -7.88 17.22
C HIS A 41 24.28 -8.30 17.54
N LYS A 42 24.03 -9.01 18.65
CA LYS A 42 22.71 -9.58 18.95
C LYS A 42 21.57 -8.55 18.90
N LYS A 43 21.83 -7.31 19.32
CA LYS A 43 20.84 -6.22 19.25
C LYS A 43 20.57 -5.81 17.80
N THR A 44 21.62 -5.49 17.04
CA THR A 44 21.49 -5.05 15.64
C THR A 44 20.97 -6.17 14.75
N CYS A 45 21.33 -7.43 15.00
CA CYS A 45 20.78 -8.61 14.32
C CYS A 45 19.25 -8.68 14.41
N LYS A 46 18.69 -8.42 15.61
CA LYS A 46 17.23 -8.41 15.81
C LYS A 46 16.56 -7.26 15.07
N ASP A 47 17.20 -6.09 15.07
CA ASP A 47 16.68 -4.92 14.35
C ASP A 47 16.68 -5.15 12.84
N PHE A 48 17.73 -5.77 12.28
CA PHE A 48 17.76 -6.17 10.87
C PHE A 48 16.67 -7.18 10.52
N HIS A 49 16.41 -8.15 11.40
CA HIS A 49 15.35 -9.15 11.17
C HIS A 49 13.96 -8.49 11.18
N LEU A 50 13.71 -7.58 12.14
CA LEU A 50 12.47 -6.81 12.19
C LEU A 50 12.29 -5.98 10.91
N GLU A 51 13.32 -5.24 10.49
CA GLU A 51 13.27 -4.43 9.28
C GLU A 51 13.03 -5.28 8.02
N LYS A 52 13.63 -6.47 7.93
CA LYS A 52 13.36 -7.42 6.85
C LYS A 52 11.90 -7.87 6.82
N ILE A 53 11.32 -8.22 7.97
CA ILE A 53 9.90 -8.61 8.06
C ILE A 53 8.99 -7.44 7.66
N ILE A 54 9.26 -6.24 8.15
CA ILE A 54 8.49 -5.03 7.82
C ILE A 54 8.57 -4.74 6.31
N ALA A 55 9.76 -4.83 5.72
CA ALA A 55 9.95 -4.62 4.28
C ALA A 55 9.23 -5.69 3.44
N ARG A 56 9.28 -6.96 3.85
CA ARG A 56 8.51 -8.05 3.21
C ARG A 56 7.01 -7.80 3.28
N ALA A 57 6.50 -7.35 4.42
CA ALA A 57 5.08 -7.01 4.57
C ALA A 57 4.70 -5.83 3.68
N ALA A 58 5.51 -4.76 3.62
CA ALA A 58 5.27 -3.61 2.75
C ALA A 58 5.20 -4.00 1.27
N ASP A 59 6.15 -4.82 0.81
CA ASP A 59 6.18 -5.36 -0.55
C ASP A 59 4.98 -6.26 -0.84
N PHE A 60 4.64 -7.16 0.07
CA PHE A 60 3.45 -8.00 -0.05
C PHE A 60 2.17 -7.16 -0.18
N ILE A 61 1.96 -6.19 0.71
CA ILE A 61 0.77 -5.32 0.71
C ILE A 61 0.69 -4.50 -0.57
N GLN A 62 1.81 -3.99 -1.07
CA GLN A 62 1.83 -3.22 -2.31
C GLN A 62 1.46 -4.07 -3.53
N GLN A 63 2.00 -5.29 -3.63
CA GLN A 63 1.65 -6.21 -4.71
C GLN A 63 0.19 -6.66 -4.63
N ALA A 64 -0.31 -6.92 -3.41
CA ALA A 64 -1.71 -7.25 -3.18
C ALA A 64 -2.63 -6.08 -3.58
N PHE A 65 -2.25 -4.85 -3.25
CA PHE A 65 -2.99 -3.65 -3.63
C PHE A 65 -3.00 -3.39 -5.13
N PHE A 66 -1.87 -3.60 -5.83
CA PHE A 66 -1.85 -3.48 -7.29
C PHE A 66 -2.76 -4.50 -7.96
N GLY A 67 -2.69 -5.77 -7.54
CA GLY A 67 -3.59 -6.81 -8.04
C GLY A 67 -5.05 -6.45 -7.78
N PHE A 68 -5.37 -6.03 -6.55
CA PHE A 68 -6.71 -5.56 -6.20
C PHE A 68 -7.18 -4.40 -7.09
N SER A 69 -6.41 -3.31 -7.16
CA SER A 69 -6.74 -2.09 -7.92
C SER A 69 -6.90 -2.38 -9.42
N GLU A 70 -6.09 -3.28 -9.98
CA GLU A 70 -6.19 -3.70 -11.38
C GLU A 70 -7.50 -4.43 -11.67
N GLN A 71 -7.94 -5.31 -10.77
CA GLN A 71 -9.19 -6.08 -10.95
C GLN A 71 -10.44 -5.27 -10.61
N THR A 72 -10.36 -4.33 -9.67
CA THR A 72 -11.47 -3.47 -9.27
C THR A 72 -11.48 -2.13 -10.01
N TRP A 73 -10.73 -2.04 -11.10
CA TRP A 73 -10.65 -0.82 -11.89
C TRP A 73 -12.03 -0.39 -12.41
N ASP A 74 -12.38 0.87 -12.22
CA ASP A 74 -13.73 1.37 -12.50
C ASP A 74 -13.76 2.67 -13.32
N THR A 75 -12.59 3.25 -13.59
CA THR A 75 -12.47 4.55 -14.27
C THR A 75 -11.84 4.39 -15.65
N PRO A 76 -12.56 4.62 -16.75
CA PRO A 76 -12.00 4.44 -18.09
C PRO A 76 -10.89 5.47 -18.37
N ILE A 77 -9.82 5.02 -19.03
CA ILE A 77 -8.72 5.88 -19.49
C ILE A 77 -8.65 5.78 -21.01
N ILE A 78 -8.63 6.93 -21.69
CA ILE A 78 -8.53 7.01 -23.16
C ILE A 78 -7.10 7.26 -23.63
N LYS A 79 -6.30 7.93 -22.82
CA LYS A 79 -4.94 8.34 -23.19
C LYS A 79 -4.08 8.52 -21.94
N ILE A 80 -2.79 8.22 -22.08
CA ILE A 80 -1.78 8.55 -21.08
C ILE A 80 -0.61 9.21 -21.80
N GLU A 81 -0.11 10.31 -21.24
CA GLU A 81 1.12 10.97 -21.69
C GLU A 81 2.19 10.83 -20.61
N GLU A 82 3.36 10.29 -20.99
CA GLU A 82 4.52 10.23 -20.10
C GLU A 82 5.44 11.41 -20.37
N HIS A 83 5.77 12.14 -19.30
CA HIS A 83 6.77 13.18 -19.29
C HIS A 83 7.82 12.89 -18.21
N PRO A 84 9.01 13.51 -18.27
CA PRO A 84 10.07 13.27 -17.29
C PRO A 84 9.65 13.49 -15.83
N ARG A 85 8.79 14.49 -15.57
CA ARG A 85 8.32 14.86 -14.22
C ARG A 85 6.81 14.75 -14.03
N ALA A 86 6.07 14.21 -14.99
CA ALA A 86 4.63 14.02 -14.87
C ALA A 86 4.12 12.83 -15.67
N ILE A 87 3.07 12.16 -15.20
CA ILE A 87 2.18 11.36 -16.04
C ILE A 87 0.84 12.10 -16.11
N VAL A 88 0.34 12.31 -17.33
CA VAL A 88 -0.99 12.87 -17.56
C VAL A 88 -1.94 11.75 -17.95
N ILE A 89 -3.01 11.56 -17.16
CA ILE A 89 -4.04 10.55 -17.38
C ILE A 89 -5.30 11.24 -17.91
N TYR A 90 -5.79 10.82 -19.07
CA TYR A 90 -7.02 11.33 -19.66
C TYR A 90 -8.14 10.33 -19.41
N TYR A 91 -9.09 10.72 -18.56
CA TYR A 91 -10.25 9.91 -18.22
C TYR A 91 -11.39 10.10 -19.21
N ASP A 92 -12.17 9.05 -19.40
CA ASP A 92 -13.45 9.10 -20.11
C ASP A 92 -14.63 9.06 -19.14
N ASP A 93 -15.83 9.34 -19.64
CA ASP A 93 -17.04 9.34 -18.83
C ASP A 93 -17.47 7.90 -18.47
N GLN A 94 -17.38 7.58 -17.18
CA GLN A 94 -17.86 6.31 -16.64
C GLN A 94 -19.38 6.11 -16.84
N LYS A 95 -20.18 7.19 -16.96
CA LYS A 95 -21.64 7.13 -17.07
C LYS A 95 -22.12 6.31 -18.26
N GLN A 96 -21.32 6.26 -19.32
CA GLN A 96 -21.67 5.56 -20.56
C GLN A 96 -21.41 4.04 -20.49
N ASN A 97 -20.67 3.56 -19.48
CA ASN A 97 -20.32 2.14 -19.38
C ASN A 97 -21.45 1.29 -18.82
N LYS A 98 -21.77 0.18 -19.48
CA LYS A 98 -22.80 -0.78 -19.00
C LYS A 98 -22.39 -1.48 -17.70
N SER A 99 -21.09 -1.78 -17.55
CA SER A 99 -20.50 -2.34 -16.33
C SER A 99 -19.98 -1.24 -15.42
N TYR A 100 -19.89 -1.52 -14.12
CA TYR A 100 -19.22 -0.64 -13.16
C TYR A 100 -17.70 -0.84 -13.19
N PHE A 101 -17.25 -2.08 -12.98
CA PHE A 101 -15.86 -2.43 -13.23
C PHE A 101 -15.60 -2.44 -14.73
N VAL A 102 -14.51 -1.80 -15.12
CA VAL A 102 -14.01 -1.74 -16.49
C VAL A 102 -12.63 -2.40 -16.53
N LYS A 103 -12.26 -2.96 -17.68
CA LYS A 103 -10.95 -3.59 -17.81
C LYS A 103 -9.85 -2.54 -17.64
N PHE A 104 -8.86 -2.82 -16.80
CA PHE A 104 -7.66 -1.99 -16.71
C PHE A 104 -6.98 -1.88 -18.09
N PRO A 105 -6.65 -0.66 -18.56
CA PRO A 105 -6.17 -0.42 -19.92
C PRO A 105 -4.66 -0.73 -20.04
N GLU A 106 -4.30 -2.01 -19.92
CA GLU A 106 -2.91 -2.50 -19.95
C GLU A 106 -2.16 -2.04 -21.21
N ASN A 107 -2.87 -1.94 -22.34
CA ASN A 107 -2.29 -1.51 -23.62
C ASN A 107 -1.81 -0.04 -23.61
N LEU A 108 -2.21 0.77 -22.62
CA LEU A 108 -1.72 2.14 -22.45
C LEU A 108 -0.50 2.22 -21.52
N MET A 109 -0.14 1.12 -20.83
CA MET A 109 1.00 1.08 -19.92
C MET A 109 2.29 0.77 -20.67
N VAL A 110 3.10 1.79 -20.94
CA VAL A 110 4.37 1.59 -21.68
C VAL A 110 5.48 0.96 -20.84
N ASN A 111 5.36 1.01 -19.50
CA ASN A 111 6.31 0.40 -18.58
C ASN A 111 5.65 0.07 -17.21
N GLN A 112 6.30 -0.79 -16.42
CA GLN A 112 5.78 -1.21 -15.11
C GLN A 112 5.65 -0.06 -14.10
N LYS A 113 6.57 0.92 -14.14
CA LYS A 113 6.50 2.09 -13.25
C LYS A 113 5.27 2.96 -13.53
N MET A 114 4.92 3.15 -14.81
CA MET A 114 3.69 3.82 -15.21
C MET A 114 2.47 3.04 -14.72
N LYS A 115 2.43 1.72 -14.93
CA LYS A 115 1.34 0.87 -14.42
C LYS A 115 1.15 1.06 -12.91
N MET A 116 2.22 0.97 -12.13
CA MET A 116 2.18 1.21 -10.68
C MET A 116 1.65 2.60 -10.32
N SER A 117 2.11 3.65 -11.02
CA SER A 117 1.63 5.02 -10.78
C SER A 117 0.13 5.16 -11.07
N VAL A 118 -0.37 4.59 -12.17
CA VAL A 118 -1.78 4.65 -12.56
C VAL A 118 -2.64 3.84 -11.59
N LEU A 119 -2.20 2.65 -11.18
CA LEU A 119 -2.93 1.82 -10.21
C LEU A 119 -3.11 2.49 -8.84
N CYS A 120 -2.28 3.48 -8.49
CA CYS A 120 -2.35 4.26 -7.26
C CYS A 120 -2.98 5.64 -7.43
N ALA A 121 -3.31 6.08 -8.65
CA ALA A 121 -3.71 7.46 -8.92
C ALA A 121 -4.96 7.84 -8.11
N LEU A 122 -4.82 8.84 -7.22
CA LEU A 122 -5.89 9.33 -6.31
C LEU A 122 -6.41 8.28 -5.31
N LYS A 123 -5.62 7.24 -5.00
CA LYS A 123 -6.02 6.14 -4.13
C LYS A 123 -5.17 6.00 -2.87
N CYS A 124 -4.53 7.07 -2.40
CA CYS A 124 -3.55 6.96 -1.31
C CYS A 124 -4.14 6.40 0.00
N GLU A 125 -5.43 6.62 0.24
CA GLU A 125 -6.18 6.12 1.40
C GLU A 125 -6.67 4.66 1.24
N GLU A 126 -6.81 4.15 0.02
CA GLU A 126 -7.36 2.82 -0.22
C GLU A 126 -6.52 1.69 0.39
N PRO A 127 -5.17 1.67 0.29
CA PRO A 127 -4.37 0.68 1.00
C PRO A 127 -4.62 0.68 2.51
N LEU A 128 -4.85 1.85 3.11
CA LEU A 128 -5.11 1.98 4.54
C LEU A 128 -6.49 1.40 4.89
N GLY A 129 -7.51 1.71 4.12
CA GLY A 129 -8.86 1.20 4.38
C GLY A 129 -9.05 -0.28 4.05
N TRP A 130 -8.39 -0.80 3.02
CA TRP A 130 -8.61 -2.17 2.53
C TRP A 130 -7.58 -3.20 3.01
N MET A 131 -6.36 -2.77 3.35
CA MET A 131 -5.24 -3.68 3.64
C MET A 131 -4.72 -3.59 5.09
N SER A 132 -5.31 -2.75 5.94
CA SER A 132 -4.87 -2.57 7.35
C SER A 132 -4.89 -3.87 8.16
N ASP A 133 -5.99 -4.64 8.09
CA ASP A 133 -6.07 -5.94 8.78
C ASP A 133 -5.08 -6.96 8.24
N LEU A 134 -4.87 -6.97 6.92
CA LEU A 134 -3.90 -7.86 6.29
C LEU A 134 -2.47 -7.53 6.75
N LEU A 135 -2.13 -6.23 6.82
CA LEU A 135 -0.84 -5.76 7.35
C LEU A 135 -0.68 -6.17 8.82
N LYS A 136 -1.72 -6.03 9.65
CA LYS A 136 -1.72 -6.48 11.04
C LYS A 136 -1.46 -7.98 11.15
N SER A 137 -2.11 -8.81 10.33
CA SER A 137 -1.89 -10.26 10.32
C SER A 137 -0.49 -10.66 9.86
N LEU A 138 0.10 -9.95 8.89
CA LEU A 138 1.47 -10.19 8.44
C LEU A 138 2.51 -9.84 9.51
N LEU A 139 2.22 -8.87 10.37
CA LEU A 139 3.13 -8.36 11.40
C LEU A 139 2.76 -8.82 12.82
N GLU A 140 1.84 -9.78 12.93
CA GLU A 140 1.36 -10.30 14.21
C GLU A 140 2.50 -10.89 15.05
N GLY A 141 2.48 -10.64 16.37
CA GLY A 141 3.49 -11.11 17.31
C GLY A 141 4.75 -10.26 17.40
N LEU A 142 4.88 -9.21 16.57
CA LEU A 142 6.00 -8.26 16.66
C LEU A 142 5.72 -7.16 17.71
N ASN A 143 6.77 -6.73 18.40
CA ASN A 143 6.71 -5.61 19.35
C ASN A 143 6.76 -4.26 18.61
N ILE A 144 5.68 -3.94 17.92
CA ILE A 144 5.52 -2.74 17.10
C ILE A 144 4.18 -2.04 17.38
N THR A 145 4.08 -0.79 16.95
CA THR A 145 2.80 -0.10 16.74
C THR A 145 2.64 0.19 15.25
N ILE A 146 1.39 0.14 14.77
CA ILE A 146 1.02 0.49 13.40
C ILE A 146 0.05 1.65 13.47
N GLU A 147 0.35 2.70 12.73
CA GLU A 147 -0.44 3.92 12.60
C GLU A 147 -0.71 4.23 11.13
N GLU A 148 -1.79 4.95 10.87
CA GLU A 148 -2.15 5.51 9.58
C GLU A 148 -1.80 7.00 9.59
N VAL A 149 -0.91 7.44 8.71
CA VAL A 149 -0.34 8.80 8.75
C VAL A 149 -0.70 9.60 7.52
N ASN A 150 -0.96 10.89 7.74
CA ASN A 150 -1.09 11.89 6.68
C ASN A 150 0.21 12.72 6.62
N LEU A 151 0.76 12.82 5.42
CA LEU A 151 2.05 13.43 5.13
C LEU A 151 1.85 14.57 4.13
N ALA A 152 2.51 15.70 4.37
CA ALA A 152 2.75 16.71 3.34
C ALA A 152 4.10 16.40 2.68
N LEU A 153 4.13 16.33 1.35
CA LEU A 153 5.36 16.11 0.57
C LEU A 153 5.71 17.42 -0.13
N GLU A 154 6.87 18.00 0.14
CA GLU A 154 7.30 19.23 -0.54
C GLU A 154 8.19 18.95 -1.77
N SER A 155 8.68 17.72 -1.91
CA SER A 155 9.45 17.27 -3.05
C SER A 155 8.99 15.90 -3.51
N ILE A 156 8.62 15.78 -4.78
CA ILE A 156 8.21 14.51 -5.40
C ILE A 156 9.01 14.22 -6.67
N PRO A 157 9.41 12.97 -6.93
CA PRO A 157 10.09 12.60 -8.16
C PRO A 157 9.26 12.85 -9.43
N ARG A 158 7.96 12.57 -9.40
CA ARG A 158 7.06 12.67 -10.56
C ARG A 158 5.63 12.96 -10.13
N ASN A 159 4.98 13.95 -10.74
CA ASN A 159 3.58 14.25 -10.45
C ASN A 159 2.61 13.37 -11.27
N LEU A 160 1.37 13.28 -10.81
CA LEU A 160 0.25 12.87 -11.66
C LEU A 160 -0.65 14.07 -11.94
N THR A 161 -1.08 14.15 -13.17
CA THR A 161 -2.11 15.07 -13.63
C THR A 161 -3.25 14.24 -14.18
N TYR A 162 -4.49 14.59 -13.88
CA TYR A 162 -5.64 14.02 -14.57
C TYR A 162 -6.38 15.07 -15.39
N VAL A 163 -6.94 14.59 -16.51
CA VAL A 163 -7.78 15.37 -17.41
C VAL A 163 -9.15 14.71 -17.46
N MET A 164 -10.16 15.45 -17.03
CA MET A 164 -11.57 15.04 -17.01
C MET A 164 -12.18 15.09 -18.42
N PRO A 165 -13.30 14.40 -18.68
CA PRO A 165 -13.96 14.40 -20.00
C PRO A 165 -14.36 15.79 -20.51
N ASN A 166 -14.60 16.75 -19.61
CA ASN A 166 -14.88 18.15 -19.95
C ASN A 166 -13.62 18.98 -20.29
N GLY A 167 -12.43 18.36 -20.29
CA GLY A 167 -11.15 19.00 -20.52
C GLY A 167 -10.52 19.66 -19.29
N ALA A 168 -11.19 19.65 -18.13
CA ALA A 168 -10.62 20.19 -16.90
C ALA A 168 -9.38 19.36 -16.50
N ARG A 169 -8.30 20.07 -16.15
CA ARG A 169 -6.99 19.49 -15.85
C ARG A 169 -6.61 19.83 -14.41
N GLU A 170 -6.24 18.82 -13.63
CA GLU A 170 -5.87 18.98 -12.22
C GLU A 170 -4.62 18.16 -11.87
N ASP A 171 -3.73 18.79 -11.11
CA ASP A 171 -2.51 18.18 -10.58
C ASP A 171 -2.76 17.68 -9.15
N ILE A 172 -2.31 16.46 -8.84
CA ILE A 172 -2.50 15.87 -7.50
C ILE A 172 -1.53 16.41 -6.45
N TRP A 173 -0.55 17.21 -6.86
CA TRP A 173 0.46 17.86 -6.01
C TRP A 173 0.59 19.34 -6.41
N PRO A 174 0.80 20.30 -5.49
CA PRO A 174 1.12 20.14 -4.05
C PRO A 174 -0.09 20.16 -3.09
N ARG A 175 -1.33 20.19 -3.61
CA ARG A 175 -2.51 20.52 -2.81
C ARG A 175 -3.08 19.37 -1.97
N HIS A 176 -2.62 18.13 -2.19
CA HIS A 176 -3.14 16.95 -1.52
C HIS A 176 -2.16 16.41 -0.48
N THR A 177 -2.69 16.02 0.68
CA THR A 177 -1.94 15.20 1.64
C THR A 177 -1.78 13.78 1.10
N HIS A 178 -0.70 13.12 1.48
CA HIS A 178 -0.42 11.73 1.14
C HIS A 178 -0.61 10.82 2.34
N ALA A 179 -1.30 9.70 2.16
CA ALA A 179 -1.56 8.75 3.23
C ALA A 179 -0.63 7.53 3.13
N ALA A 180 -0.09 7.08 4.26
CA ALA A 180 0.79 5.92 4.35
C ALA A 180 0.63 5.21 5.71
N PHE A 181 1.19 4.02 5.87
CA PHE A 181 1.33 3.42 7.20
C PHE A 181 2.64 3.87 7.85
N ARG A 182 2.63 4.08 9.16
CA ARG A 182 3.83 4.18 9.97
C ARG A 182 3.92 2.98 10.91
N VAL A 183 5.04 2.26 10.86
CA VAL A 183 5.37 1.20 11.80
C VAL A 183 6.44 1.69 12.75
N THR A 184 6.22 1.60 14.07
CA THR A 184 7.20 2.01 15.08
C THR A 184 7.61 0.80 15.92
N SER A 185 8.90 0.56 16.08
CA SER A 185 9.40 -0.44 17.04
C SER A 185 9.13 0.01 18.47
N SER A 186 8.41 -0.79 19.25
CA SER A 186 8.14 -0.47 20.66
C SER A 186 9.42 -0.42 21.49
N LYS A 187 10.45 -1.19 21.08
CA LYS A 187 11.73 -1.33 21.78
C LYS A 187 12.75 -0.27 21.40
N THR A 188 12.98 -0.03 20.11
CA THR A 188 14.04 0.90 19.65
C THR A 188 13.51 2.27 19.26
N LYS A 189 12.18 2.42 19.15
CA LYS A 189 11.51 3.61 18.63
C LYS A 189 11.89 3.97 17.19
N ARG A 190 12.61 3.10 16.47
CA ARG A 190 12.82 3.22 15.03
C ARG A 190 11.46 3.18 14.33
N GLN A 191 11.32 4.01 13.31
CA GLN A 191 10.07 4.20 12.57
C GLN A 191 10.30 3.93 11.09
N TRP A 192 9.35 3.24 10.49
CA TRP A 192 9.30 2.98 9.06
C TRP A 192 8.01 3.51 8.46
N ILE A 193 8.09 4.14 7.30
CA ILE A 193 6.95 4.50 6.46
C ILE A 193 6.76 3.40 5.44
N LEU A 194 5.58 2.78 5.45
CA LEU A 194 5.13 1.89 4.39
C LEU A 194 4.27 2.68 3.41
N ASP A 195 4.92 3.15 2.34
CA ASP A 195 4.29 3.96 1.31
C ASP A 195 3.82 3.06 0.16
N ILE A 196 2.62 2.50 0.33
CA ILE A 196 2.04 1.56 -0.62
C ILE A 196 1.64 2.25 -1.93
N SER A 197 1.09 3.46 -1.81
CA SER A 197 0.56 4.28 -2.91
C SER A 197 1.55 5.31 -3.45
N GLY A 198 2.77 5.38 -2.88
CA GLY A 198 3.89 6.23 -3.30
C GLY A 198 4.20 6.26 -4.80
N PRO A 199 3.97 5.19 -5.59
CA PRO A 199 4.11 5.26 -7.05
C PRO A 199 3.30 6.38 -7.71
N GLN A 200 2.21 6.87 -7.10
CA GLN A 200 1.46 8.03 -7.58
C GLN A 200 2.34 9.30 -7.68
N TYR A 201 3.40 9.38 -6.87
CA TYR A 201 4.39 10.46 -6.86
C TYR A 201 5.77 10.04 -7.43
N GLY A 202 5.84 8.87 -8.06
CA GLY A 202 7.11 8.29 -8.53
C GLY A 202 8.00 7.74 -7.40
N ILE A 203 7.43 7.48 -6.22
CA ILE A 203 8.12 6.88 -5.07
C ILE A 203 7.88 5.37 -5.10
N TYR A 204 8.77 4.61 -5.74
CA TYR A 204 8.55 3.16 -5.96
C TYR A 204 9.04 2.26 -4.83
N LYS A 205 9.98 2.73 -4.00
CA LYS A 205 10.35 2.01 -2.78
C LYS A 205 9.20 2.15 -1.80
N ASN A 206 8.76 1.03 -1.23
CA ASN A 206 7.54 0.95 -0.42
C ASN A 206 7.80 0.90 1.10
N CYS A 207 9.03 0.68 1.55
CA CYS A 207 9.40 0.66 2.96
C CYS A 207 10.62 1.54 3.19
N TRP A 208 10.45 2.61 3.97
CA TRP A 208 11.49 3.58 4.25
C TRP A 208 11.69 3.76 5.74
N GLU A 209 12.92 3.98 6.19
CA GLU A 209 13.10 4.62 7.49
C GLU A 209 12.58 6.05 7.46
N TRP A 210 11.87 6.46 8.51
CA TRP A 210 11.25 7.78 8.59
C TRP A 210 12.25 8.94 8.33
N PRO A 211 13.43 9.01 8.98
CA PRO A 211 14.38 10.11 8.72
C PRO A 211 14.83 10.17 7.25
N THR A 212 14.98 9.01 6.59
CA THR A 212 15.36 8.93 5.18
C THR A 212 14.22 9.38 4.27
N TYR A 213 12.98 8.99 4.58
CA TYR A 213 11.79 9.43 3.86
C TYR A 213 11.61 10.95 3.97
N GLN A 214 11.70 11.50 5.19
CA GLN A 214 11.64 12.95 5.45
C GLN A 214 12.67 13.71 4.61
N LYS A 215 13.93 13.27 4.66
CA LYS A 215 15.01 13.93 3.92
C LYS A 215 14.81 13.85 2.40
N SER A 216 14.35 12.71 1.89
CA SER A 216 14.25 12.47 0.44
C SER A 216 13.12 13.27 -0.21
N PHE A 217 12.03 13.49 0.51
CA PHE A 217 10.80 14.08 -0.03
C PHE A 217 10.38 15.38 0.67
N ALA A 218 11.24 15.90 1.55
CA ALA A 218 10.90 16.99 2.47
C ALA A 218 9.54 16.74 3.13
N ALA A 219 9.36 15.51 3.63
CA ALA A 219 8.07 15.06 4.12
C ALA A 219 7.83 15.53 5.56
N THR A 220 6.65 16.09 5.79
CA THR A 220 6.19 16.51 7.11
C THR A 220 5.02 15.64 7.55
N LEU A 221 5.09 15.11 8.76
CA LEU A 221 3.98 14.40 9.38
C LEU A 221 2.93 15.43 9.82
N ILE A 222 1.72 15.33 9.26
CA ILE A 222 0.59 16.19 9.60
C ILE A 222 -0.23 15.58 10.73
N ARG A 223 -0.61 14.32 10.56
CA ARG A 223 -1.41 13.56 11.54
C ARG A 223 -1.01 12.09 11.55
N ALA A 224 -1.22 11.45 12.69
CA ALA A 224 -1.08 10.02 12.87
C ALA A 224 -2.33 9.51 13.59
N TYR A 225 -2.94 8.47 13.02
CA TYR A 225 -4.15 7.84 13.51
C TYR A 225 -3.88 6.38 13.88
N PRO A 226 -4.66 5.79 14.79
CA PRO A 226 -4.62 4.36 15.03
C PRO A 226 -4.90 3.57 13.74
N SER A 227 -4.27 2.41 13.60
CA SER A 227 -4.54 1.54 12.46
C SER A 227 -5.98 0.99 12.48
N GLY A 228 -6.70 1.09 11.37
CA GLY A 228 -8.13 0.79 11.21
C GLY A 228 -9.01 2.03 11.08
N THR A 229 -8.42 3.23 11.11
CA THR A 229 -9.16 4.50 11.01
C THR A 229 -9.81 4.65 9.63
N HIS A 230 -9.09 4.46 8.52
CA HIS A 230 -9.68 4.56 7.18
C HIS A 230 -10.72 3.47 6.90
N GLU A 231 -10.54 2.26 7.45
CA GLU A 231 -11.58 1.21 7.35
C GLU A 231 -12.88 1.66 8.03
N SER A 232 -12.77 2.33 9.18
CA SER A 232 -13.91 2.88 9.92
C SER A 232 -14.58 4.02 9.16
N LEU A 233 -13.78 4.93 8.57
CA LEU A 233 -14.30 5.97 7.68
C LEU A 233 -15.04 5.37 6.49
N PHE A 234 -14.46 4.36 5.84
CA PHE A 234 -15.05 3.70 4.67
C PHE A 234 -16.39 3.02 4.98
N LYS A 235 -16.59 2.54 6.23
CA LYS A 235 -17.90 2.05 6.71
C LYS A 235 -18.96 3.15 6.81
N ILE A 236 -18.55 4.39 7.05
CA ILE A 236 -19.46 5.54 7.10
C ILE A 236 -19.77 6.00 5.67
N VAL A 237 -18.75 6.28 4.86
CA VAL A 237 -18.96 6.88 3.54
C VAL A 237 -19.60 5.92 2.53
N ARG A 238 -19.50 4.60 2.71
CA ARG A 238 -20.20 3.63 1.85
C ARG A 238 -21.73 3.73 1.92
N GLU A 239 -22.28 4.30 2.98
CA GLU A 239 -23.73 4.46 3.16
C GLU A 239 -24.26 5.73 2.49
N ILE A 240 -23.38 6.60 2.00
CA ILE A 240 -23.73 7.80 1.24
C ILE A 240 -24.23 7.38 -0.15
N LYS A 241 -25.36 7.97 -0.57
CA LYS A 241 -25.99 7.68 -1.87
C LYS A 241 -25.12 8.18 -3.03
N GLY A 242 -25.28 7.58 -4.20
CA GLY A 242 -24.51 7.94 -5.39
C GLY A 242 -23.18 7.17 -5.47
N ASN A 243 -22.16 7.80 -6.04
CA ASN A 243 -20.86 7.17 -6.29
C ASN A 243 -20.19 6.52 -5.05
N PRO A 244 -20.28 7.07 -3.82
CA PRO A 244 -19.67 6.46 -2.64
C PRO A 244 -20.18 5.05 -2.32
N SER A 245 -21.46 4.77 -2.59
CA SER A 245 -22.04 3.43 -2.45
C SER A 245 -21.43 2.40 -3.41
N LEU A 246 -20.74 2.84 -4.47
CA LEU A 246 -19.99 2.00 -5.39
C LEU A 246 -18.51 1.93 -4.97
N THR A 247 -17.86 3.09 -4.80
CA THR A 247 -16.42 3.18 -4.52
C THR A 247 -16.01 2.67 -3.14
N HIS A 248 -16.88 2.75 -2.13
CA HIS A 248 -16.63 2.19 -0.79
C HIS A 248 -17.55 1.01 -0.47
N GLY A 249 -18.71 0.94 -1.15
CA GLY A 249 -19.65 -0.16 -0.99
C GLY A 249 -19.25 -1.40 -1.81
N VAL A 250 -19.36 -1.32 -3.15
CA VAL A 250 -19.10 -2.44 -4.06
C VAL A 250 -17.61 -2.82 -4.08
N VAL A 251 -16.72 -1.84 -4.18
CA VAL A 251 -15.26 -2.08 -4.10
C VAL A 251 -14.88 -2.61 -2.70
N GLY A 252 -15.48 -2.08 -1.64
CA GLY A 252 -15.28 -2.61 -0.29
C GLY A 252 -15.78 -4.05 -0.11
N ASP A 253 -16.83 -4.45 -0.81
CA ASP A 253 -17.28 -5.85 -0.83
C ASP A 253 -16.27 -6.75 -1.59
N ALA A 254 -15.62 -6.26 -2.65
CA ALA A 254 -14.49 -6.94 -3.28
C ALA A 254 -13.29 -7.08 -2.33
N ALA A 255 -12.98 -6.05 -1.54
CA ALA A 255 -11.91 -6.09 -0.53
C ALA A 255 -12.18 -7.13 0.56
N LYS A 256 -13.45 -7.37 0.92
CA LYS A 256 -13.82 -8.48 1.82
C LYS A 256 -13.48 -9.85 1.22
N CYS A 257 -13.75 -10.08 -0.07
CA CYS A 257 -13.37 -11.32 -0.74
C CYS A 257 -11.85 -11.54 -0.71
N HIS A 258 -11.09 -10.47 -0.94
CA HIS A 258 -9.64 -10.46 -0.86
C HIS A 258 -9.14 -10.88 0.55
N LYS A 259 -9.71 -10.32 1.62
CA LYS A 259 -9.42 -10.69 3.01
C LYS A 259 -9.78 -12.15 3.33
N VAL A 260 -10.97 -12.60 2.93
CA VAL A 260 -11.43 -13.98 3.15
C VAL A 260 -10.50 -14.98 2.47
N ALA A 261 -10.04 -14.68 1.25
CA ALA A 261 -9.11 -15.53 0.52
C ALA A 261 -7.77 -15.69 1.28
N ALA A 262 -7.25 -14.62 1.88
CA ALA A 262 -6.03 -14.70 2.68
C ALA A 262 -6.22 -15.58 3.93
N THR A 263 -7.34 -15.43 4.63
CA THR A 263 -7.68 -16.27 5.80
C THR A 263 -7.82 -17.74 5.42
N ASN A 264 -8.52 -18.04 4.32
CA ASN A 264 -8.71 -19.41 3.84
C ASN A 264 -7.37 -20.03 3.43
N TRP A 265 -6.55 -19.29 2.68
CA TRP A 265 -5.23 -19.73 2.28
C TRP A 265 -4.35 -20.08 3.49
N ALA A 266 -4.33 -19.23 4.52
CA ALA A 266 -3.54 -19.46 5.73
C ALA A 266 -3.99 -20.75 6.46
N LYS A 267 -5.31 -20.98 6.53
CA LYS A 267 -5.90 -22.19 7.12
C LYS A 267 -5.57 -23.44 6.31
N GLU A 268 -5.76 -23.40 5.00
CA GLU A 268 -5.53 -24.52 4.08
C GLU A 268 -4.07 -24.96 4.03
N ASN A 269 -3.14 -24.00 4.15
CA ASN A 269 -1.70 -24.28 4.15
C ASN A 269 -1.12 -24.53 5.55
N GLY A 270 -1.95 -24.45 6.61
CA GLY A 270 -1.49 -24.60 8.00
C GLY A 270 -0.41 -23.59 8.40
N MET A 271 -0.43 -22.39 7.81
CA MET A 271 0.63 -21.39 7.90
C MET A 271 0.04 -20.02 8.23
N SER A 272 0.43 -19.44 9.37
CA SER A 272 0.04 -18.05 9.66
C SER A 272 0.76 -17.07 8.73
N LEU A 273 0.12 -15.95 8.43
CA LEU A 273 0.71 -14.89 7.60
C LEU A 273 1.96 -14.28 8.25
N SER A 274 1.97 -14.16 9.58
CA SER A 274 3.14 -13.74 10.35
C SER A 274 4.31 -14.71 10.27
N TYR A 275 4.06 -16.03 10.33
CA TYR A 275 5.10 -17.03 10.15
C TYR A 275 5.66 -17.01 8.72
N MET A 276 4.80 -16.80 7.71
CA MET A 276 5.23 -16.65 6.31
C MET A 276 6.30 -15.56 6.16
N MET A 277 6.20 -14.44 6.90
CA MET A 277 7.19 -13.36 6.84
C MET A 277 8.58 -13.76 7.35
N THR A 278 8.70 -14.86 8.08
CA THR A 278 9.96 -15.32 8.69
C THR A 278 10.68 -16.38 7.87
N LEU A 279 10.04 -16.90 6.81
CA LEU A 279 10.58 -17.97 5.99
C LEU A 279 11.90 -17.57 5.29
N GLU A 280 12.66 -18.58 4.90
CA GLU A 280 13.83 -18.36 4.03
C GLU A 280 13.43 -17.68 2.72
N ASP A 281 14.35 -16.91 2.13
CA ASP A 281 14.03 -15.96 1.04
C ASP A 281 13.29 -16.60 -0.14
N GLU A 282 13.77 -17.74 -0.63
CA GLU A 282 13.13 -18.44 -1.74
C GLU A 282 11.75 -18.99 -1.38
N VAL A 283 11.61 -19.57 -0.19
CA VAL A 283 10.33 -20.12 0.29
C VAL A 283 9.31 -19.00 0.53
N PHE A 284 9.75 -17.87 1.08
CA PHE A 284 8.93 -16.67 1.24
C PHE A 284 8.36 -16.20 -0.10
N GLU A 285 9.19 -16.06 -1.14
CA GLU A 285 8.72 -15.61 -2.46
C GLU A 285 7.73 -16.59 -3.09
N GLN A 286 7.94 -17.90 -2.93
CA GLN A 286 7.01 -18.92 -3.40
C GLN A 286 5.65 -18.81 -2.69
N GLN A 287 5.64 -18.71 -1.35
CA GLN A 287 4.40 -18.59 -0.57
C GLN A 287 3.68 -17.28 -0.82
N LYS A 288 4.43 -16.16 -0.92
CA LYS A 288 3.90 -14.85 -1.32
C LYS A 288 3.21 -14.92 -2.68
N SER A 289 3.84 -15.51 -3.69
CA SER A 289 3.23 -15.65 -5.01
C SER A 289 1.96 -16.51 -4.96
N HIS A 290 1.95 -17.59 -4.18
CA HIS A 290 0.80 -18.48 -4.03
C HIS A 290 -0.38 -17.74 -3.37
N LEU A 291 -0.12 -17.01 -2.29
CA LEU A 291 -1.12 -16.23 -1.58
C LEU A 291 -1.68 -15.08 -2.43
N LEU A 292 -0.82 -14.28 -3.08
CA LEU A 292 -1.24 -13.21 -4.00
C LEU A 292 -2.16 -13.74 -5.11
N LYS A 293 -1.85 -14.92 -5.66
CA LYS A 293 -2.68 -15.58 -6.68
C LYS A 293 -4.05 -15.97 -6.13
N ALA A 294 -4.12 -16.53 -4.93
CA ALA A 294 -5.39 -16.88 -4.28
C ALA A 294 -6.27 -15.64 -4.03
N MET A 295 -5.67 -14.58 -3.49
CA MET A 295 -6.34 -13.32 -3.19
C MET A 295 -6.84 -12.63 -4.46
N ASN A 296 -6.01 -12.54 -5.49
CA ASN A 296 -6.40 -11.97 -6.77
C ASN A 296 -7.50 -12.80 -7.45
N GLY A 297 -7.41 -14.14 -7.39
CA GLY A 297 -8.43 -15.04 -7.92
C GLY A 297 -9.82 -14.82 -7.30
N ALA A 298 -9.89 -14.56 -6.00
CA ALA A 298 -11.14 -14.27 -5.31
C ALA A 298 -11.75 -12.93 -5.76
N VAL A 299 -10.93 -11.90 -5.96
CA VAL A 299 -11.38 -10.59 -6.48
C VAL A 299 -11.88 -10.74 -7.93
N VAL A 300 -11.14 -11.46 -8.78
CA VAL A 300 -11.55 -11.77 -10.15
C VAL A 300 -12.91 -12.47 -10.17
N ALA A 301 -13.12 -13.46 -9.29
CA ALA A 301 -14.40 -14.15 -9.17
C ALA A 301 -15.52 -13.17 -8.80
N PHE A 302 -15.31 -12.35 -7.76
CA PHE A 302 -16.28 -11.33 -7.35
C PHE A 302 -16.67 -10.38 -8.48
N VAL A 303 -15.68 -9.84 -9.20
CA VAL A 303 -15.90 -8.89 -10.31
C VAL A 303 -16.70 -9.54 -11.44
N LYS A 304 -16.38 -10.80 -11.79
CA LYS A 304 -17.02 -11.54 -12.88
C LYS A 304 -18.44 -12.01 -12.56
N THR A 305 -18.69 -12.46 -11.33
CA THR A 305 -19.97 -13.10 -10.96
C THR A 305 -20.90 -12.17 -10.18
N GLY A 306 -20.42 -11.02 -9.71
CA GLY A 306 -21.20 -10.09 -8.92
C GLY A 306 -22.33 -9.43 -9.70
N ASN A 307 -23.54 -9.42 -9.12
CA ASN A 307 -24.67 -8.68 -9.67
C ASN A 307 -24.90 -7.37 -8.89
N TYR A 308 -24.21 -6.31 -9.32
CA TYR A 308 -24.33 -4.96 -8.77
C TYR A 308 -25.10 -4.00 -9.69
N ALA A 309 -25.70 -4.49 -10.78
CA ALA A 309 -26.35 -3.66 -11.80
C ALA A 309 -27.45 -2.74 -11.25
N ALA A 310 -28.25 -3.24 -10.29
CA ALA A 310 -29.28 -2.44 -9.63
C ALA A 310 -28.68 -1.31 -8.78
N LYS A 311 -27.63 -1.60 -7.99
CA LYS A 311 -26.90 -0.60 -7.19
C LYS A 311 -26.28 0.47 -8.08
N VAL A 312 -25.65 0.07 -9.19
CA VAL A 312 -25.03 0.99 -10.15
C VAL A 312 -26.05 1.91 -10.80
N ARG A 313 -27.20 1.38 -11.24
CA ARG A 313 -28.29 2.21 -11.78
C ARG A 313 -28.81 3.20 -10.77
N ALA A 314 -29.04 2.77 -9.52
CA ALA A 314 -29.52 3.64 -8.45
C ALA A 314 -28.51 4.74 -8.11
N ALA A 315 -27.23 4.39 -7.96
CA ALA A 315 -26.15 5.33 -7.71
C ALA A 315 -26.04 6.38 -8.83
N ARG A 316 -26.01 5.96 -10.10
CA ARG A 316 -25.94 6.88 -11.24
C ARG A 316 -27.16 7.78 -11.35
N ALA A 317 -28.37 7.24 -11.14
CA ALA A 317 -29.58 8.04 -11.12
C ALA A 317 -29.53 9.13 -10.04
N TYR A 318 -29.05 8.78 -8.84
CA TYR A 318 -28.87 9.73 -7.75
C TYR A 318 -27.82 10.80 -8.10
N THR A 319 -26.63 10.41 -8.58
CA THR A 319 -25.54 11.32 -8.97
C THR A 319 -25.98 12.28 -10.09
N ASN A 320 -26.76 11.81 -11.06
CA ASN A 320 -27.28 12.66 -12.14
C ASN A 320 -28.36 13.64 -11.66
N ALA A 321 -29.22 13.22 -10.73
CA ALA A 321 -30.24 14.08 -10.14
C ALA A 321 -29.66 15.11 -9.15
N HIS A 322 -28.48 14.83 -8.56
CA HIS A 322 -27.83 15.69 -7.56
C HIS A 322 -26.32 15.86 -7.84
N PRO A 323 -25.92 16.55 -8.91
CA PRO A 323 -24.51 16.71 -9.26
C PRO A 323 -23.70 17.33 -8.12
N GLY A 324 -22.59 16.69 -7.73
CA GLY A 324 -21.67 17.19 -6.70
C GLY A 324 -22.12 16.96 -5.24
N LYS A 325 -23.36 16.49 -5.03
CA LYS A 325 -23.91 16.32 -3.67
C LYS A 325 -23.23 15.19 -2.91
N ALA A 326 -23.02 14.04 -3.56
CA ALA A 326 -22.39 12.89 -2.93
C ALA A 326 -20.93 13.17 -2.56
N GLU A 327 -20.21 13.90 -3.43
CA GLU A 327 -18.83 14.33 -3.19
C GLU A 327 -18.75 15.29 -1.99
N MET A 328 -19.68 16.26 -1.91
CA MET A 328 -19.78 17.17 -0.78
C MET A 328 -20.11 16.43 0.54
N GLU A 329 -21.08 15.50 0.52
CA GLU A 329 -21.44 14.69 1.69
C GLU A 329 -20.28 13.81 2.15
N CYS A 330 -19.52 13.22 1.23
CA CYS A 330 -18.29 12.47 1.55
C CYS A 330 -17.23 13.35 2.22
N MET A 331 -16.97 14.53 1.67
CA MET A 331 -16.01 15.47 2.24
C MET A 331 -16.42 15.91 3.65
N GLN A 332 -17.70 16.24 3.86
CA GLN A 332 -18.23 16.62 5.15
C GLN A 332 -18.17 15.47 6.16
N ALA A 333 -18.56 14.25 5.77
CA ALA A 333 -18.50 13.08 6.63
C ALA A 333 -17.05 12.76 7.06
N SER A 334 -16.10 12.84 6.11
CA SER A 334 -14.67 12.62 6.39
C SER A 334 -14.12 13.69 7.33
N GLN A 335 -14.42 14.96 7.07
CA GLN A 335 -14.00 16.07 7.91
C GLN A 335 -14.56 15.95 9.34
N LEU A 336 -15.85 15.65 9.48
CA LEU A 336 -16.48 15.43 10.79
C LEU A 336 -15.83 14.26 11.54
N PHE A 337 -15.61 13.14 10.85
CA PHE A 337 -14.97 11.96 11.42
C PHE A 337 -13.56 12.25 11.95
N PHE A 338 -12.70 12.87 11.12
CA PHE A 338 -11.34 13.20 11.55
C PHE A 338 -11.29 14.29 12.62
N ASN A 339 -12.17 15.30 12.57
CA ASN A 339 -12.26 16.31 13.62
C ASN A 339 -12.65 15.69 14.98
N GLN A 340 -13.57 14.73 14.99
CA GLN A 340 -13.93 14.00 16.21
C GLN A 340 -12.75 13.20 16.76
N LEU A 341 -12.01 12.50 15.89
CA LEU A 341 -10.81 11.78 16.29
C LEU A 341 -9.72 12.70 16.81
N ASP A 342 -9.46 13.82 16.14
CA ASP A 342 -8.48 14.82 16.58
C ASP A 342 -8.82 15.34 17.98
N ASN A 343 -10.10 15.66 18.25
CA ASN A 343 -10.55 16.08 19.57
C ASN A 343 -10.39 15.01 20.66
N LEU A 344 -10.56 13.73 20.31
CA LEU A 344 -10.36 12.61 21.24
C LEU A 344 -8.88 12.32 21.52
N MET A 345 -7.98 12.71 20.62
CA MET A 345 -6.53 12.52 20.79
C MET A 345 -5.84 13.69 21.50
N THR A 346 -6.46 14.87 21.52
CA THR A 346 -5.92 16.06 22.21
C THR A 346 -6.38 16.18 23.66
N ASN A 347 -7.45 15.48 24.05
CA ASN A 347 -7.93 15.36 25.42
C ASN A 347 -7.43 14.06 26.05
#